data_AF-A0AAN1LPF3-F1
#
_entry.id   AF-A0AAN1LPF3-F1
#
_cell.length_a   1.000
_cell.length_b   1.000
_cell.length_c   1.000
_cell.angle_alpha   90.00
_cell.angle_beta   90.00
_cell.angle_gamma   90.00
#
_symmetry.space_group_name_H-M   'P 1'
#
loop_
_entity.id
_entity.type
_entity.pdbx_description
1 polymer ?
#
loop_
_entity_poly.entity_id
_entity_poly.type
_entity_poly.pdbx_seq_one_letter_code
_entity_poly.pdbx_strand_id
1 'polypeptide(L)'
;MAGLAGFARLAAEQKSQDVTDWAARIGWVVGLLLVIALVYWLMREGWKWRGTLQGDLPEPPRAPAAHRQPGDPELSMSGRYHGSTTAGQWLDRIVAHGLGTRSRAELTLTDQGVHVVRPGARDFFIPAAQLRGARLDKGIAGKVLAEGGLLVITWQLGEKLIDSGFRSDHAAEHPAWVDALSSADNDQNHPSNQTEGAER
;
A
#
# COMPACT_ATOMS: atom_id res chain seq x y z
N MET A 1 84.04 -10.40 -7.87
CA MET A 1 83.37 -10.73 -9.15
C MET A 1 81.95 -11.32 -8.98
N ALA A 2 81.45 -11.61 -7.78
CA ALA A 2 80.12 -12.24 -7.60
C ALA A 2 78.92 -11.25 -7.49
N GLY A 3 79.16 -9.95 -7.28
CA GLY A 3 78.09 -8.96 -7.06
C GLY A 3 77.37 -8.53 -8.34
N LEU A 4 78.08 -8.40 -9.47
CA LEU A 4 77.53 -7.83 -10.72
C LEU A 4 76.47 -8.72 -11.37
N ALA A 5 76.57 -10.05 -11.23
CA ALA A 5 75.60 -10.98 -11.79
C ALA A 5 74.24 -10.94 -11.06
N GLY A 6 74.24 -10.62 -9.76
CA GLY A 6 73.00 -10.46 -8.97
C GLY A 6 72.21 -9.21 -9.36
N PHE A 7 72.92 -8.09 -9.60
CA PHE A 7 72.29 -6.84 -10.04
C PHE A 7 71.71 -6.93 -11.46
N ALA A 8 72.38 -7.64 -12.37
CA ALA A 8 71.87 -7.87 -13.72
C ALA A 8 70.56 -8.69 -13.73
N ARG A 9 70.40 -9.63 -12.78
CA ARG A 9 69.21 -10.47 -12.66
C ARG A 9 68.00 -9.72 -12.08
N LEU A 10 68.24 -8.84 -11.10
CA LEU A 10 67.20 -7.95 -10.55
C LEU A 10 66.71 -6.91 -11.58
N ALA A 11 67.59 -6.41 -12.44
CA ALA A 11 67.23 -5.51 -13.53
C ALA A 11 66.43 -6.21 -14.66
N ALA A 12 66.69 -7.50 -14.89
CA ALA A 12 66.00 -8.30 -15.92
C ALA A 12 64.59 -8.76 -15.51
N GLU A 13 64.29 -8.82 -14.21
CA GLU A 13 62.97 -9.21 -13.69
C GLU A 13 61.98 -8.05 -13.61
N GLN A 14 62.42 -6.80 -13.82
CA GLN A 14 61.53 -5.65 -13.96
C GLN A 14 60.91 -5.61 -15.36
N LYS A 15 60.28 -6.73 -15.78
CA LYS A 15 59.28 -6.72 -16.85
C LYS A 15 58.13 -5.85 -16.35
N SER A 16 58.16 -4.58 -16.75
CA SER A 16 56.99 -3.70 -16.73
C SER A 16 55.83 -4.54 -17.24
N GLN A 17 54.80 -4.78 -16.40
CA GLN A 17 53.54 -5.33 -16.89
C GLN A 17 53.16 -4.50 -18.12
N ASP A 18 52.83 -5.15 -19.24
CA ASP A 18 52.33 -4.44 -20.41
C ASP A 18 51.12 -3.62 -19.95
N VAL A 19 51.32 -2.31 -19.77
CA VAL A 19 50.36 -1.41 -19.11
C VAL A 19 49.10 -1.22 -19.97
N THR A 20 49.08 -1.83 -21.15
CA THR A 20 48.30 -1.36 -22.29
C THR A 20 47.37 -2.43 -22.84
N ASP A 21 46.73 -3.21 -21.97
CA ASP A 21 45.49 -3.89 -22.37
C ASP A 21 44.29 -2.94 -22.24
N TRP A 22 44.43 -1.72 -22.80
CA TRP A 22 43.37 -0.70 -22.78
C TRP A 22 42.13 -1.21 -23.50
N ALA A 23 42.30 -2.06 -24.52
CA ALA A 23 41.18 -2.72 -25.19
C ALA A 23 40.37 -3.58 -24.21
N ALA A 24 41.04 -4.44 -23.42
CA ALA A 24 40.36 -5.22 -22.39
C ALA A 24 39.71 -4.33 -21.32
N ARG A 25 40.40 -3.29 -20.83
CA ARG A 25 39.84 -2.36 -19.82
C ARG A 25 38.63 -1.59 -20.35
N ILE A 26 38.70 -1.08 -21.57
CA ILE A 26 37.57 -0.41 -22.24
C ILE A 26 36.43 -1.41 -22.42
N GLY A 27 36.72 -2.65 -22.82
CA GLY A 27 35.74 -3.73 -22.91
C GLY A 27 35.02 -3.98 -21.59
N TRP A 28 35.76 -4.07 -20.48
CA TRP A 28 35.19 -4.21 -19.13
C TRP A 28 34.34 -3.01 -18.71
N VAL A 29 34.79 -1.79 -19.00
CA VAL A 29 34.05 -0.57 -18.69
C VAL A 29 32.76 -0.50 -19.50
N VAL A 30 32.81 -0.76 -20.81
CA VAL A 30 31.62 -0.78 -21.68
C VAL A 30 30.67 -1.89 -21.23
N GLY A 31 31.19 -3.09 -20.94
CA GLY A 31 30.38 -4.19 -20.41
C GLY A 31 29.69 -3.82 -19.09
N LEU A 32 30.42 -3.19 -18.16
CA LEU A 32 29.86 -2.71 -16.90
C LEU A 32 28.77 -1.65 -17.12
N LEU A 33 29.00 -0.68 -18.03
CA LEU A 33 28.02 0.35 -18.35
C LEU A 33 26.75 -0.25 -18.98
N LEU A 34 26.89 -1.26 -19.85
CA LEU A 34 25.74 -1.98 -20.42
C LEU A 34 24.96 -2.74 -19.35
N VAL A 35 25.64 -3.41 -18.41
CA VAL A 35 24.97 -4.08 -17.28
C VAL A 35 24.24 -3.07 -16.41
N ILE A 36 24.87 -1.94 -16.09
CA ILE A 36 24.23 -0.86 -15.33
C ILE A 36 23.00 -0.34 -16.08
N ALA A 37 23.12 -0.04 -17.37
CA ALA A 37 22.01 0.42 -18.19
C ALA A 37 20.86 -0.60 -18.25
N LEU A 38 21.19 -1.89 -18.36
CA LEU A 38 20.21 -2.98 -18.33
C LEU A 38 19.48 -3.06 -16.98
N VAL A 39 20.21 -2.94 -15.86
CA VAL A 39 19.60 -2.92 -14.51
C VAL A 39 18.65 -1.72 -14.37
N TYR A 40 19.07 -0.52 -14.79
CA TYR A 40 18.20 0.66 -14.78
C TYR A 40 16.98 0.49 -15.69
N TRP A 41 17.15 -0.16 -16.85
CA TRP A 41 16.05 -0.46 -17.76
C TRP A 41 15.05 -1.45 -17.14
N LEU A 42 15.53 -2.53 -16.52
CA LEU A 42 14.68 -3.51 -15.82
C LEU A 42 13.97 -2.88 -14.61
N MET A 43 14.65 -2.02 -13.84
CA MET A 43 14.02 -1.26 -12.76
C MET A 43 12.89 -0.37 -13.29
N ARG A 44 13.12 0.32 -14.40
CA ARG A 44 12.11 1.17 -15.05
C ARG A 44 10.92 0.34 -15.54
N GLU A 45 11.16 -0.81 -16.15
CA GLU A 45 10.09 -1.68 -16.64
C GLU A 45 9.29 -2.30 -15.49
N GLY A 46 9.96 -2.68 -14.40
CA GLY A 46 9.30 -3.11 -13.17
C GLY A 46 8.45 -2.01 -12.51
N TRP A 47 8.82 -0.74 -12.66
CA TRP A 47 7.98 0.39 -12.21
C TRP A 47 6.77 0.62 -13.13
N LYS A 48 6.92 0.44 -14.45
CA LYS A 48 5.78 0.51 -15.39
C LYS A 48 4.76 -0.61 -15.14
N TRP A 49 5.23 -1.85 -14.92
CA TRP A 49 4.39 -2.99 -14.57
C TRP A 49 3.68 -2.81 -13.22
N ARG A 50 4.32 -2.15 -12.24
CA ARG A 50 3.63 -1.74 -11.01
C ARG A 50 2.53 -0.70 -11.25
N GLY A 51 2.72 0.20 -12.22
CA GLY A 51 1.70 1.16 -12.63
C GLY A 51 0.47 0.48 -13.24
N THR A 52 0.65 -0.55 -14.08
CA THR A 52 -0.46 -1.31 -14.68
C THR A 52 -1.24 -2.11 -13.64
N LEU A 53 -0.58 -2.57 -12.58
CA LEU A 53 -1.24 -3.21 -11.43
C LEU A 53 -2.16 -2.28 -10.65
N GLN A 54 -2.12 -0.95 -10.85
CA GLN A 54 -3.05 -0.01 -10.22
C GLN A 54 -4.05 0.63 -11.20
N GLY A 55 -3.84 0.49 -12.52
CA GLY A 55 -4.68 1.11 -13.55
C GLY A 55 -6.12 0.57 -13.63
N ASP A 56 -6.32 -0.70 -13.29
CA ASP A 56 -7.64 -1.36 -13.36
C ASP A 56 -8.50 -1.14 -12.11
N LEU A 57 -8.11 -0.25 -11.20
CA LEU A 57 -8.93 0.05 -10.02
C LEU A 57 -10.17 0.84 -10.44
N PRO A 58 -11.40 0.29 -10.26
CA PRO A 58 -12.61 1.02 -10.57
C PRO A 58 -12.75 2.24 -9.66
N GLU A 59 -13.54 3.22 -10.11
CA GLU A 59 -13.84 4.40 -9.32
C GLU A 59 -14.57 4.01 -8.03
N PRO A 60 -14.10 4.45 -6.83
CA PRO A 60 -14.80 4.19 -5.58
C PRO A 60 -16.24 4.69 -5.65
N PRO A 61 -17.22 3.92 -5.14
CA PRO A 61 -18.59 4.38 -5.02
C PRO A 61 -18.61 5.73 -4.31
N ARG A 62 -19.33 6.70 -4.89
CA ARG A 62 -19.63 7.95 -4.17
C ARG A 62 -20.81 7.67 -3.25
N ALA A 63 -20.81 8.31 -2.08
CA ALA A 63 -21.98 8.29 -1.22
C ALA A 63 -23.22 8.69 -2.04
N PRO A 64 -24.37 8.01 -1.86
CA PRO A 64 -25.62 8.43 -2.49
C PRO A 64 -25.84 9.92 -2.21
N ALA A 65 -26.16 10.70 -3.25
CA ALA A 65 -26.52 12.10 -3.07
C ALA A 65 -27.63 12.21 -2.02
N ALA A 66 -27.54 13.24 -1.17
CA ALA A 66 -28.25 13.49 0.09
C ALA A 66 -29.80 13.46 0.08
N HIS A 67 -30.44 12.86 -0.92
CA HIS A 67 -31.88 12.63 -1.02
C HIS A 67 -32.34 11.39 -0.25
N ARG A 68 -31.40 10.55 0.21
CA ARG A 68 -31.64 9.51 1.21
C ARG A 68 -30.83 9.91 2.44
N GLN A 69 -31.52 10.34 3.50
CA GLN A 69 -30.91 10.52 4.82
C GLN A 69 -30.04 9.27 5.07
N PRO A 70 -28.75 9.41 5.41
CA PRO A 70 -28.01 8.29 5.97
C PRO A 70 -28.89 7.70 7.07
N GLY A 71 -29.04 6.37 7.12
CA GLY A 71 -29.69 5.73 8.27
C GLY A 71 -29.07 6.25 9.57
N ASP A 72 -29.79 6.15 10.69
CA ASP A 72 -29.27 6.65 11.96
C ASP A 72 -27.85 6.12 12.19
N PRO A 73 -26.86 7.01 12.38
CA PRO A 73 -25.46 6.61 12.39
C PRO A 73 -25.20 5.72 13.61
N GLU A 74 -24.73 4.51 13.35
CA GLU A 74 -24.39 3.55 14.40
C GLU A 74 -23.14 4.02 15.16
N LEU A 75 -22.13 4.45 14.41
CA LEU A 75 -20.92 5.08 14.93
C LEU A 75 -20.49 6.25 14.05
N SER A 76 -19.91 7.27 14.67
CA SER A 76 -19.23 8.36 13.96
C SER A 76 -17.90 8.68 14.63
N MET A 77 -16.89 9.05 13.83
CA MET A 77 -15.62 9.56 14.35
C MET A 77 -15.02 10.58 13.41
N SER A 78 -14.13 11.42 13.96
CA SER A 78 -13.31 12.35 13.19
C SER A 78 -11.83 12.06 13.41
N GLY A 79 -11.02 12.31 12.40
CA GLY A 79 -9.61 12.05 12.48
C GLY A 79 -8.85 12.34 11.19
N ARG A 80 -7.84 11.52 10.93
CA ARG A 80 -6.96 11.63 9.77
C ARG A 80 -6.95 10.36 8.94
N TYR A 81 -7.04 10.56 7.65
CA TYR A 81 -6.85 9.53 6.65
C TYR A 81 -5.39 9.50 6.20
N HIS A 82 -4.78 8.31 6.28
CA HIS A 82 -3.36 8.11 5.99
C HIS A 82 -3.09 7.62 4.56
N GLY A 83 -4.12 7.13 3.87
CA GLY A 83 -4.01 6.56 2.53
C GLY A 83 -4.58 5.14 2.47
N SER A 84 -4.81 4.66 1.27
CA SER A 84 -5.12 3.25 1.00
C SER A 84 -3.93 2.52 0.43
N THR A 85 -3.84 1.23 0.74
CA THR A 85 -2.89 0.28 0.15
C THR A 85 -3.59 -0.96 -0.34
N THR A 86 -2.94 -1.74 -1.19
CA THR A 86 -3.39 -3.12 -1.47
C THR A 86 -3.38 -3.92 -0.17
N ALA A 87 -4.42 -4.72 0.07
CA ALA A 87 -4.57 -5.44 1.32
C ALA A 87 -3.35 -6.32 1.65
N GLY A 88 -2.83 -6.21 2.87
CA GLY A 88 -1.63 -6.93 3.32
C GLY A 88 -0.30 -6.42 2.74
N GLN A 89 -0.33 -5.46 1.82
CA GLN A 89 0.85 -4.84 1.20
C GLN A 89 0.96 -3.36 1.62
N TRP A 90 1.30 -3.12 2.88
CA TRP A 90 1.30 -1.77 3.50
C TRP A 90 2.24 -0.74 2.82
N LEU A 91 3.15 -1.16 1.94
CA LEU A 91 4.01 -0.30 1.13
C LEU A 91 3.42 0.05 -0.24
N ASP A 92 2.47 -0.74 -0.73
CA ASP A 92 1.84 -0.56 -2.04
C ASP A 92 0.71 0.47 -1.96
N ARG A 93 1.09 1.75 -1.93
CA ARG A 93 0.16 2.87 -1.88
C ARG A 93 -0.66 2.95 -3.17
N ILE A 94 -1.97 3.01 -3.01
CA ILE A 94 -2.91 3.25 -4.11
C ILE A 94 -2.98 4.75 -4.36
N VAL A 95 -2.53 5.21 -5.53
CA VAL A 95 -2.56 6.64 -5.89
C VAL A 95 -3.82 6.99 -6.70
N ALA A 96 -4.50 5.98 -7.25
CA ALA A 96 -5.73 6.13 -8.01
C ALA A 96 -6.86 6.78 -7.19
N HIS A 97 -7.72 7.55 -7.87
CA HIS A 97 -8.97 8.11 -7.34
C HIS A 97 -8.84 8.94 -6.05
N GLY A 98 -7.65 9.46 -5.75
CA GLY A 98 -7.39 10.23 -4.53
C GLY A 98 -7.31 9.38 -3.26
N LEU A 99 -7.22 8.06 -3.37
CA LEU A 99 -7.04 7.17 -2.22
C LEU A 99 -5.63 7.26 -1.61
N GLY A 100 -4.65 7.82 -2.32
CA GLY A 100 -3.29 8.02 -1.80
C GLY A 100 -3.06 9.33 -1.05
N THR A 101 -4.01 10.26 -1.14
CA THR A 101 -3.88 11.61 -0.58
C THR A 101 -4.24 11.60 0.89
N ARG A 102 -3.32 12.06 1.73
CA ARG A 102 -3.56 12.25 3.17
C ARG A 102 -4.47 13.45 3.38
N SER A 103 -5.46 13.31 4.26
CA SER A 103 -6.43 14.38 4.55
C SER A 103 -7.00 14.23 5.95
N ARG A 104 -7.75 15.24 6.42
CA ARG A 104 -8.73 15.00 7.48
C ARG A 104 -9.81 14.06 6.94
N ALA A 105 -10.39 13.27 7.83
CA ALA A 105 -11.49 12.39 7.49
C ALA A 105 -12.50 12.32 8.63
N GLU A 106 -13.76 12.27 8.26
CA GLU A 106 -14.90 12.01 9.12
C GLU A 106 -15.53 10.71 8.62
N LEU A 107 -15.68 9.75 9.53
CA LEU A 107 -16.24 8.44 9.23
C LEU A 107 -17.62 8.36 9.88
N THR A 108 -18.57 7.80 9.14
CA THR A 108 -19.90 7.50 9.64
C THR A 108 -20.27 6.09 9.21
N LEU A 109 -20.47 5.20 10.19
CA LEU A 109 -20.98 3.86 9.97
C LEU A 109 -22.51 3.91 9.97
N THR A 110 -23.08 3.31 8.94
CA THR A 110 -24.52 3.13 8.75
C THR A 110 -24.79 1.68 8.35
N ASP A 111 -26.05 1.28 8.39
CA ASP A 111 -26.54 0.01 7.85
C ASP A 111 -26.12 -0.24 6.39
N GLN A 112 -26.00 0.83 5.59
CA GLN A 112 -25.58 0.76 4.19
C GLN A 112 -24.06 0.57 4.03
N GLY A 113 -23.27 0.90 5.05
CA GLY A 113 -21.81 0.87 5.02
C GLY A 113 -21.15 2.10 5.64
N VAL A 114 -19.88 2.34 5.27
CA VAL A 114 -19.05 3.40 5.84
C VAL A 114 -18.94 4.58 4.89
N HIS A 115 -19.44 5.73 5.34
CA HIS A 115 -19.24 7.02 4.68
C HIS A 115 -17.90 7.62 5.12
N VAL A 116 -17.08 8.05 4.16
CA VAL A 116 -15.81 8.71 4.41
C VAL A 116 -15.81 10.08 3.75
N VAL A 117 -16.03 11.11 4.58
CA VAL A 117 -15.99 12.52 4.17
C VAL A 117 -14.58 13.04 4.44
N ARG A 118 -13.94 13.63 3.43
CA ARG A 118 -12.56 14.10 3.49
C ARG A 118 -12.49 15.56 3.07
N PRO A 119 -12.65 16.52 4.00
CA PRO A 119 -12.55 17.94 3.68
C PRO A 119 -11.24 18.27 2.96
N GLY A 120 -11.34 18.83 1.76
CA GLY A 120 -10.19 19.18 0.92
C GLY A 120 -9.59 18.02 0.11
N ALA A 121 -10.20 16.83 0.15
CA ALA A 121 -9.90 15.71 -0.71
C ALA A 121 -11.20 15.09 -1.25
N ARG A 122 -11.09 14.00 -2.01
CA ARG A 122 -12.24 13.37 -2.65
C ARG A 122 -12.97 12.44 -1.67
N ASP A 123 -14.27 12.61 -1.47
CA ASP A 123 -15.06 11.72 -0.64
C ASP A 123 -15.27 10.35 -1.30
N PHE A 124 -15.50 9.33 -0.48
CA PHE A 124 -15.85 7.99 -0.97
C PHE A 124 -16.72 7.24 0.03
N PHE A 125 -17.38 6.20 -0.45
CA PHE A 125 -18.26 5.33 0.33
C PHE A 125 -17.80 3.89 0.19
N ILE A 126 -17.79 3.18 1.31
CA ILE A 126 -17.51 1.74 1.39
C ILE A 126 -18.85 1.04 1.65
N PRO A 127 -19.48 0.41 0.65
CA PRO A 127 -20.71 -0.36 0.86
C PRO A 127 -20.49 -1.50 1.85
N ALA A 128 -21.49 -1.79 2.69
CA ALA A 128 -21.43 -2.90 3.64
C ALA A 128 -21.12 -4.24 2.94
N ALA A 129 -21.70 -4.48 1.75
CA ALA A 129 -21.44 -5.68 0.95
C ALA A 129 -19.98 -5.83 0.47
N GLN A 130 -19.25 -4.72 0.39
CA GLN A 130 -17.84 -4.67 -0.01
C GLN A 130 -16.90 -4.67 1.21
N LEU A 131 -17.42 -4.53 2.42
CA LEU A 131 -16.62 -4.62 3.63
C LEU A 131 -16.13 -6.06 3.84
N ARG A 132 -14.90 -6.20 4.33
CA ARG A 132 -14.28 -7.51 4.64
C ARG A 132 -13.70 -7.56 6.05
N GLY A 133 -13.97 -6.53 6.85
CA GLY A 133 -13.53 -6.41 8.23
C GLY A 133 -12.64 -5.21 8.50
N ALA A 134 -12.29 -5.04 9.77
CA ALA A 134 -11.40 -3.99 10.25
C ALA A 134 -10.44 -4.54 11.29
N ARG A 135 -9.27 -3.90 11.40
CA ARG A 135 -8.25 -4.28 12.38
C ARG A 135 -7.51 -3.06 12.89
N LEU A 136 -6.89 -3.20 14.05
CA LEU A 136 -5.90 -2.25 14.52
C LEU A 136 -4.54 -2.66 13.96
N ASP A 137 -3.82 -1.72 13.38
CA ASP A 137 -2.51 -1.96 12.79
C ASP A 137 -1.49 -0.92 13.26
N LYS A 138 -0.22 -1.22 13.03
CA LYS A 138 0.92 -0.34 13.34
C LYS A 138 1.36 0.45 12.13
N GLY A 139 1.01 0.04 10.92
CA GLY A 139 1.48 0.76 9.74
C GLY A 139 0.63 0.63 8.50
N ILE A 140 0.59 1.74 7.74
CA ILE A 140 -0.05 1.79 6.44
C ILE A 140 0.62 2.83 5.55
N ALA A 141 0.62 2.57 4.25
CA ALA A 141 1.10 3.48 3.22
C ALA A 141 2.53 3.99 3.50
N GLY A 142 3.42 3.13 4.00
CA GLY A 142 4.81 3.47 4.33
C GLY A 142 5.00 4.27 5.62
N LYS A 143 3.99 4.38 6.49
CA LYS A 143 4.09 5.02 7.81
C LYS A 143 3.86 4.01 8.92
N VAL A 144 4.71 4.03 9.94
CA VAL A 144 4.56 3.26 11.18
C VAL A 144 4.17 4.21 12.32
N LEU A 145 3.16 3.83 13.09
CA LEU A 145 2.64 4.52 14.25
C LEU A 145 2.77 3.60 15.48
N ALA A 146 2.45 4.15 16.66
CA ALA A 146 2.34 3.36 17.89
C ALA A 146 1.24 2.27 17.75
N GLU A 147 1.41 1.18 18.48
CA GLU A 147 0.48 0.05 18.52
C GLU A 147 -0.95 0.48 18.89
N GLY A 148 -1.94 0.00 18.13
CA GLY A 148 -3.34 0.40 18.27
C GLY A 148 -3.67 1.81 17.74
N GLY A 149 -2.69 2.52 17.18
CA GLY A 149 -2.82 3.91 16.74
C GLY A 149 -3.48 4.11 15.37
N LEU A 150 -3.83 3.03 14.68
CA LEU A 150 -4.42 3.07 13.34
C LEU A 150 -5.55 2.05 13.22
N LEU A 151 -6.73 2.50 12.80
CA LEU A 151 -7.80 1.67 12.30
C LEU A 151 -7.57 1.41 10.81
N VAL A 152 -7.47 0.14 10.42
CA VAL A 152 -7.42 -0.28 9.02
C VAL A 152 -8.71 -0.98 8.66
N ILE A 153 -9.44 -0.42 7.71
CA ILE A 153 -10.66 -1.01 7.16
C ILE A 153 -10.30 -1.74 5.87
N THR A 154 -10.58 -3.03 5.80
CA THR A 154 -10.35 -3.87 4.63
C THR A 154 -11.65 -3.97 3.82
N TRP A 155 -11.59 -3.66 2.53
CA TRP A 155 -12.78 -3.66 1.67
C TRP A 155 -12.42 -4.00 0.22
N GLN A 156 -13.40 -4.50 -0.52
CA GLN A 156 -13.28 -4.90 -1.91
C GLN A 156 -13.67 -3.75 -2.85
N LEU A 157 -12.76 -3.37 -3.74
CA LEU A 157 -13.01 -2.41 -4.80
C LEU A 157 -12.75 -3.09 -6.15
N GLY A 158 -13.83 -3.48 -6.83
CA GLY A 158 -13.76 -4.36 -8.01
C GLY A 158 -13.22 -5.73 -7.62
N GLU A 159 -12.16 -6.16 -8.29
CA GLU A 159 -11.49 -7.46 -8.04
C GLU A 159 -10.36 -7.36 -6.99
N LYS A 160 -10.14 -6.19 -6.37
CA LYS A 160 -9.02 -5.96 -5.46
C LYS A 160 -9.48 -5.72 -4.03
N LEU A 161 -8.73 -6.27 -3.09
CA LEU A 161 -8.86 -5.95 -1.67
C LEU A 161 -7.95 -4.77 -1.34
N ILE A 162 -8.53 -3.79 -0.64
CA ILE A 162 -7.90 -2.53 -0.27
C ILE A 162 -7.94 -2.38 1.26
N ASP A 163 -6.80 -1.99 1.82
CA ASP A 163 -6.68 -1.52 3.20
C ASP A 163 -6.75 0.01 3.21
N SER A 164 -7.74 0.59 3.89
CA SER A 164 -7.86 2.03 4.10
C SER A 164 -7.55 2.37 5.56
N GLY A 165 -6.56 3.24 5.77
CA GLY A 165 -6.03 3.54 7.11
C GLY A 165 -6.49 4.88 7.65
N PHE A 166 -7.02 4.84 8.87
CA PHE A 166 -7.58 5.95 9.60
C PHE A 166 -6.99 6.05 11.00
N ARG A 167 -6.85 7.27 11.48
CA ARG A 167 -6.49 7.55 12.87
C ARG A 167 -7.51 8.53 13.42
N SER A 168 -8.36 8.07 14.34
CA SER A 168 -9.25 8.93 15.11
C SER A 168 -8.43 9.97 15.89
N ASP A 169 -9.04 11.14 16.10
CA ASP A 169 -8.52 12.12 17.04
C ASP A 169 -8.53 11.57 18.48
N HIS A 170 -9.41 10.61 18.81
CA HIS A 170 -9.39 9.84 20.07
C HIS A 170 -9.14 8.34 19.80
N ALA A 171 -7.94 7.86 20.14
CA ALA A 171 -7.56 6.47 19.88
C ALA A 171 -8.44 5.41 20.57
N ALA A 172 -9.13 5.78 21.66
CA ALA A 172 -10.06 4.90 22.37
C ALA A 172 -11.31 4.53 21.55
N GLU A 173 -11.58 5.23 20.45
CA GLU A 173 -12.70 4.92 19.55
C GLU A 173 -12.40 3.73 18.62
N HIS A 174 -11.12 3.43 18.35
CA HIS A 174 -10.77 2.42 17.35
C HIS A 174 -11.28 1.00 17.67
N PRO A 175 -11.22 0.49 18.93
CA PRO A 175 -11.75 -0.83 19.26
C PRO A 175 -13.26 -0.96 18.95
N ALA A 176 -14.06 0.05 19.32
CA ALA A 176 -15.51 0.05 19.06
C ALA A 176 -15.81 -0.02 17.56
N TRP A 177 -14.98 0.62 16.72
CA TRP A 177 -15.09 0.53 15.27
C TRP A 177 -14.71 -0.84 14.71
N VAL A 178 -13.68 -1.50 15.26
CA VAL A 178 -13.34 -2.86 14.87
C VAL A 178 -14.48 -3.83 15.22
N ASP A 179 -15.05 -3.70 16.41
CA ASP A 179 -16.14 -4.56 16.88
C ASP A 179 -17.41 -4.38 16.04
N ALA A 180 -17.79 -3.13 15.76
CA ALA A 180 -18.97 -2.83 14.93
C ALA A 180 -18.82 -3.34 13.49
N LEU A 181 -17.65 -3.10 12.86
CA LEU A 181 -17.39 -3.55 11.49
C LEU A 181 -17.26 -5.07 11.38
N SER A 182 -16.76 -5.74 12.42
CA SER A 182 -16.68 -7.21 12.48
C SER A 182 -18.06 -7.84 12.66
N SER A 183 -18.95 -7.19 13.42
CA SER A 183 -20.34 -7.63 13.61
C SER A 183 -21.14 -7.49 12.31
N ALA A 184 -20.99 -6.36 11.62
CA ALA A 184 -21.65 -6.12 10.34
C ALA A 184 -21.22 -7.12 9.24
N ASP A 185 -19.96 -7.53 9.19
CA ASP A 185 -19.47 -8.54 8.23
C ASP A 185 -20.05 -9.94 8.53
N ASN A 186 -20.21 -10.28 9.81
CA ASN A 186 -20.81 -11.55 10.23
C ASN A 186 -22.31 -11.64 9.88
N ASP A 187 -23.08 -10.55 10.07
CA ASP A 187 -24.51 -10.50 9.74
C ASP A 187 -24.77 -10.64 8.23
N GLN A 188 -23.88 -10.11 7.39
CA GLN A 188 -23.97 -10.25 5.93
C GLN A 188 -23.65 -11.67 5.45
N ASN A 189 -22.70 -12.35 6.10
CA ASN A 189 -22.31 -13.72 5.75
C ASN A 189 -23.27 -14.78 6.30
N HIS A 190 -24.08 -14.46 7.31
CA HIS A 190 -25.16 -15.31 7.83
C HIS A 190 -26.48 -14.53 7.85
N PRO A 191 -27.17 -14.37 6.70
CA PRO A 191 -28.54 -13.87 6.72
C PRO A 191 -29.35 -14.88 7.52
N SER A 192 -29.73 -14.54 8.75
CA SER A 192 -30.48 -15.43 9.62
C SER A 192 -31.72 -15.89 8.85
N ASN A 193 -31.83 -17.19 8.60
CA ASN A 193 -32.95 -17.82 7.92
C ASN A 193 -34.16 -17.78 8.86
N GLN A 194 -34.74 -16.59 9.04
CA GLN A 194 -35.97 -16.38 9.79
C GLN A 194 -37.12 -16.45 8.79
N THR A 195 -37.55 -17.66 8.46
CA THR A 195 -38.87 -17.91 7.89
C THR A 195 -39.39 -19.23 8.45
N GLU A 196 -40.60 -19.15 8.99
CA GLU A 196 -41.54 -20.24 9.29
C GLU A 196 -41.25 -21.17 10.47
N GLY A 197 -41.88 -20.82 11.60
CA GLY A 197 -42.17 -21.74 12.70
C GLY A 197 -43.25 -21.20 13.65
N ALA A 198 -44.12 -20.32 13.16
CA ALA A 198 -45.34 -19.94 13.84
C ALA A 198 -46.50 -20.22 12.87
N GLU A 199 -47.04 -21.43 12.92
CA GLU A 199 -48.48 -21.66 12.87
C GLU A 199 -48.80 -23.16 13.12
N ARG A 200 -49.50 -23.38 14.24
CA ARG A 200 -50.41 -24.48 14.61
C ARG A 200 -49.82 -25.72 15.28
#